data_AF-A0A0B8NXF7-F1
#
_entry.id   AF-A0A0B8NXF7-F1
#
_cell.length_a   1.000
_cell.length_b   1.000
_cell.length_c   1.000
_cell.angle_alpha   90.00
_cell.angle_beta   90.00
_cell.angle_gamma   90.00
#
_symmetry.space_group_name_H-M   'P 1'
#
loop_
_entity.id
_entity.type
_entity.pdbx_description
1 polymer ?
#
loop_
_entity_poly.entity_id
_entity_poly.type
_entity_poly.pdbx_seq_one_letter_code
_entity_poly.pdbx_strand_id
1 'polypeptide(L)'
;MEDQKSKNLSETLFAKHHQAKETSGLVQYMPSSQALLQQRPEHSWYRNLRRLQWIWQGADPIVQEQVLARISSSEHSRTNDNLLDTVMGFRKGNWAYEWTHEG
;
A
#
# COMPACT_ATOMS: atom_id res chain seq x y z
N MET A 1 -25.55 0.05 -22.52
CA MET A 1 -25.19 1.23 -21.71
C MET A 1 -24.24 0.72 -20.66
N GLU A 2 -22.94 0.78 -20.93
CA GLU A 2 -21.93 0.41 -19.94
C GLU A 2 -21.77 1.58 -18.98
N ASP A 3 -22.00 1.29 -17.70
CA ASP A 3 -21.91 2.22 -16.60
C ASP A 3 -20.59 3.00 -16.66
N GLN A 4 -20.70 4.32 -16.87
CA GLN A 4 -19.65 5.26 -16.51
C GLN A 4 -19.47 5.19 -14.98
N LYS A 5 -18.72 4.20 -14.50
CA LYS A 5 -18.12 4.22 -13.18
C LYS A 5 -17.38 5.55 -13.09
N SER A 6 -17.87 6.45 -12.25
CA SER A 6 -17.22 7.72 -11.94
C SER A 6 -15.76 7.43 -11.58
N LYS A 7 -14.83 7.71 -12.50
CA LYS A 7 -13.40 7.49 -12.25
C LYS A 7 -13.00 8.32 -11.06
N ASN A 8 -12.29 7.71 -10.12
CA ASN A 8 -11.78 8.42 -8.97
C ASN A 8 -10.81 9.51 -9.46
N LEU A 9 -10.90 10.72 -8.89
CA LEU A 9 -10.06 11.86 -9.28
C LEU A 9 -8.57 11.51 -9.15
N SER A 10 -8.20 10.74 -8.11
CA SER A 10 -6.83 10.26 -7.89
C SER A 10 -6.35 9.32 -9.01
N GLU A 11 -7.20 8.42 -9.52
CA GLU A 11 -6.85 7.57 -10.68
C GLU A 11 -6.58 8.40 -11.94
N THR A 12 -7.32 9.51 -12.09
CA THR A 12 -7.18 10.41 -13.23
C THR A 12 -5.90 11.25 -13.12
N LEU A 13 -5.62 11.79 -11.93
CA LEU A 13 -4.43 12.60 -11.66
C LEU A 13 -3.13 11.78 -11.70
N PHE A 14 -3.16 10.53 -11.24
CA PHE A 14 -1.99 9.65 -11.19
C PHE A 14 -1.94 8.61 -12.32
N ALA A 15 -2.68 8.83 -13.41
CA ALA A 15 -2.78 7.90 -14.54
C ALA A 15 -1.41 7.49 -15.12
N LYS A 16 -0.41 8.38 -15.10
CA LYS A 16 0.96 8.09 -15.57
C LYS A 16 1.74 7.11 -14.67
N HIS A 17 1.33 6.95 -13.42
CA HIS A 17 1.99 6.12 -12.41
C HIS A 17 1.24 4.81 -12.11
N HIS A 18 0.29 4.44 -12.97
CA HIS A 18 -0.51 3.23 -12.76
C HIS A 18 0.33 1.95 -12.64
N GLN A 19 1.48 1.87 -13.34
CA GLN A 19 2.46 0.78 -13.24
C GLN A 19 3.76 1.19 -12.51
N ALA A 20 3.69 2.18 -11.61
CA ALA A 20 4.84 2.53 -10.80
C ALA A 20 5.34 1.31 -10.00
N LYS A 21 6.67 1.17 -9.92
CA LYS A 21 7.30 0.09 -9.15
C LYS A 21 6.89 0.21 -7.70
N GLU A 22 6.43 -0.90 -7.13
CA GLU A 22 5.95 -0.94 -5.74
C GLU A 22 7.11 -0.69 -4.75
N THR A 23 6.80 -0.05 -3.64
CA THR A 23 7.75 0.54 -2.69
C THR A 23 8.75 -0.47 -2.12
N SER A 24 8.31 -1.67 -1.73
CA SER A 24 9.20 -2.70 -1.19
C SER A 24 10.18 -3.23 -2.25
N GLY A 25 9.84 -3.11 -3.54
CA GLY A 25 10.68 -3.50 -4.66
C GLY A 25 11.64 -2.42 -5.17
N LEU A 26 11.66 -1.21 -4.59
CA LEU A 26 12.49 -0.10 -5.09
C LEU A 26 13.98 -0.28 -4.78
N VAL A 27 14.30 -0.65 -3.55
CA VAL A 27 15.70 -0.73 -3.07
C VAL A 27 16.34 -2.01 -3.60
N GLN A 28 17.48 -1.86 -4.29
CA GLN A 28 18.28 -2.99 -4.73
C GLN A 28 19.31 -3.35 -3.66
N TYR A 29 19.35 -4.63 -3.29
CA TYR A 29 20.32 -5.18 -2.35
C TYR A 29 21.28 -6.09 -3.08
N MET A 30 22.54 -6.10 -2.65
CA MET A 30 23.51 -7.12 -3.07
C MET A 30 23.00 -8.50 -2.65
N PRO A 31 23.24 -9.57 -3.42
CA PRO A 31 22.79 -10.92 -3.08
C PRO A 31 23.20 -11.37 -1.66
N SER A 32 24.41 -10.98 -1.21
CA SER A 32 24.90 -11.26 0.14
C SER A 32 24.07 -10.61 1.26
N SER A 33 23.45 -9.45 1.00
CA SER A 33 22.62 -8.75 1.97
C SER A 33 21.18 -9.29 2.04
N GLN A 34 20.71 -9.99 1.01
CA GLN A 34 19.33 -10.48 0.96
C GLN A 34 19.06 -11.55 2.02
N ALA A 35 20.04 -12.42 2.29
CA ALA A 35 19.93 -13.47 3.32
C ALA A 35 19.69 -12.89 4.72
N LEU A 36 20.33 -11.76 5.04
CA LEU A 36 20.13 -11.07 6.33
C LEU A 36 18.73 -10.47 6.44
N LEU A 37 18.16 -9.98 5.34
CA LEU A 37 16.82 -9.40 5.34
C LEU A 37 15.72 -10.46 5.51
N GLN A 38 15.95 -11.68 5.00
CA GLN A 38 15.02 -12.80 5.19
C GLN A 38 15.00 -13.33 6.64
N GLN A 39 16.03 -13.06 7.44
CA GLN A 39 16.08 -13.43 8.86
C GLN A 39 15.27 -12.49 9.77
N ARG A 40 14.62 -11.45 9.23
CA ARG A 40 13.76 -10.57 10.02
C ARG A 40 12.55 -11.32 10.59
N PRO A 41 12.02 -10.87 11.74
CA PRO A 41 10.79 -11.43 12.29
C PRO A 41 9.66 -11.37 11.25
N GLU A 42 8.81 -12.40 11.23
CA GLU A 42 7.63 -12.40 10.37
C GLU A 42 6.67 -11.29 10.83
N HIS A 43 6.58 -10.26 10.00
CA HIS A 43 5.59 -9.19 10.12
C HIS A 43 4.67 -9.26 8.92
N SER A 44 3.37 -9.04 9.13
CA SER A 44 2.38 -9.00 8.05
C SER A 44 2.42 -7.70 7.22
N TRP A 45 3.29 -6.75 7.58
CA TRP A 45 3.39 -5.43 6.94
C TRP A 45 4.86 -5.12 6.64
N TYR A 46 5.14 -4.62 5.44
CA TYR A 46 6.45 -4.10 5.05
C TYR A 46 6.78 -2.82 5.81
N ARG A 47 5.81 -1.89 5.90
CA ARG A 47 5.94 -0.67 6.69
C ARG A 47 5.73 -0.94 8.17
N ASN A 48 6.49 -0.23 9.00
CA ASN A 48 6.18 -0.16 10.43
C ASN A 48 4.88 0.66 10.61
N LEU A 49 3.80 0.00 11.04
CA LEU A 49 2.53 0.68 11.30
C LEU A 49 2.61 1.51 12.58
N ARG A 50 2.39 2.83 12.44
CA ARG A 50 2.46 3.78 13.55
C ARG A 50 1.08 4.30 13.91
N ARG A 51 0.09 3.41 14.00
CA ARG A 51 -1.34 3.71 14.25
C ARG A 51 -1.56 4.79 15.31
N LEU A 52 -1.06 4.57 16.53
CA LEU A 52 -1.25 5.52 17.63
C LEU A 52 -0.56 6.86 17.38
N GLN A 53 0.58 6.86 16.70
CA GLN A 53 1.28 8.09 16.36
C GLN A 53 0.50 8.90 15.31
N TRP A 54 -0.06 8.25 14.29
CA TRP A 54 -0.87 8.93 13.28
C TRP A 54 -2.14 9.53 13.89
N ILE A 55 -2.81 8.79 14.78
CA ILE A 55 -3.95 9.31 15.55
C ILE A 55 -3.53 10.54 16.37
N TRP A 56 -2.39 10.46 17.06
CA TRP A 56 -1.86 11.61 17.81
C TRP A 56 -1.55 12.82 16.93
N GLN A 57 -1.14 12.60 15.67
CA GLN A 57 -0.91 13.66 14.68
C GLN A 57 -2.20 14.22 14.05
N GLY A 58 -3.37 13.66 14.38
CA GLY A 58 -4.67 14.15 13.93
C GLY A 58 -5.41 13.26 12.94
N ALA A 59 -4.92 12.04 12.66
CA ALA A 59 -5.67 11.08 11.86
C ALA A 59 -6.89 10.54 12.63
N ASP A 60 -8.04 10.47 11.96
CA ASP A 60 -9.23 9.83 12.55
C ASP A 60 -9.02 8.31 12.66
N PRO A 61 -9.20 7.69 13.84
CA PRO A 61 -8.95 6.27 14.05
C PRO A 61 -9.88 5.35 13.24
N ILE A 62 -11.12 5.78 12.98
CA ILE A 62 -12.10 5.02 12.20
C ILE A 62 -11.70 5.03 10.72
N VAL A 63 -11.37 6.21 10.18
CA VAL A 63 -10.90 6.34 8.78
C VAL A 63 -9.59 5.58 8.60
N GLN A 64 -8.65 5.68 9.54
CA GLN A 64 -7.39 4.92 9.51
C GLN A 64 -7.65 3.41 9.38
N GLU A 65 -8.51 2.83 10.22
CA GLU A 65 -8.75 1.39 10.14
C GLU A 65 -9.53 1.00 8.88
N GLN A 66 -10.39 1.87 8.34
CA GLN A 66 -11.02 1.64 7.03
C GLN A 66 -9.96 1.56 5.91
N VAL A 67 -8.98 2.46 5.88
CA VAL A 67 -7.86 2.41 4.92
C VAL A 67 -7.07 1.12 5.07
N LEU A 68 -6.64 0.80 6.31
CA LEU A 68 -5.84 -0.39 6.57
C LEU A 68 -6.60 -1.68 6.24
N ALA A 69 -7.92 -1.72 6.46
CA ALA A 69 -8.77 -2.83 6.07
C ALA A 69 -8.83 -3.01 4.55
N ARG A 70 -8.98 -1.92 3.76
CA ARG A 70 -8.99 -2.00 2.29
C ARG A 70 -7.65 -2.49 1.73
N ILE A 71 -6.54 -2.08 2.34
CA ILE A 71 -5.20 -2.54 1.96
C ILE A 71 -5.04 -4.04 2.28
N SER A 72 -5.39 -4.46 3.49
CA SER A 72 -5.20 -5.85 3.93
C SER A 72 -6.14 -6.83 3.23
N SER A 73 -7.38 -6.43 2.94
CA SER A 73 -8.38 -7.26 2.27
C SER A 73 -8.24 -7.29 0.74
N SER A 74 -7.24 -6.61 0.16
CA SER A 74 -7.07 -6.55 -1.28
C SER A 74 -6.71 -7.93 -1.86
N GLU A 75 -7.37 -8.31 -2.96
CA GLU A 75 -7.08 -9.51 -3.75
C GLU A 75 -6.10 -9.24 -4.91
N HIS A 76 -5.65 -8.00 -5.07
CA HIS A 76 -4.68 -7.64 -6.10
C HIS A 76 -3.28 -8.19 -5.78
N SER A 77 -2.51 -8.46 -6.83
CA SER A 77 -1.15 -9.01 -6.71
C SER A 77 -0.23 -8.11 -5.90
N ARG A 78 0.57 -8.75 -5.03
CA ARG A 78 1.55 -8.11 -4.16
C ARG A 78 2.97 -8.40 -4.63
N THR A 79 3.92 -7.54 -4.30
CA THR A 79 5.36 -7.84 -4.47
C THR A 79 5.76 -8.99 -3.56
N ASN A 80 5.18 -9.06 -2.37
CA ASN A 80 5.33 -10.16 -1.43
C ASN A 80 3.97 -10.45 -0.77
N ASP A 81 3.42 -11.63 -1.00
CA ASP A 81 2.08 -11.99 -0.50
C ASP A 81 1.99 -12.07 1.03
N ASN A 82 3.12 -12.22 1.74
CA ASN A 82 3.17 -12.17 3.19
C ASN A 82 3.10 -10.73 3.75
N LEU A 83 3.28 -9.70 2.89
CA LEU A 83 3.31 -8.29 3.27
C LEU A 83 2.11 -7.56 2.67
N LEU A 84 1.12 -7.29 3.52
CA LEU A 84 -0.21 -6.82 3.14
C LEU A 84 -0.21 -5.49 2.36
N ASP A 85 0.70 -4.58 2.68
CA ASP A 85 0.84 -3.23 2.08
C ASP A 85 1.71 -3.17 0.82
N THR A 86 1.97 -4.31 0.17
CA THR A 86 2.80 -4.39 -1.03
C THR A 86 2.02 -4.64 -2.32
N VAL A 87 0.74 -4.25 -2.36
CA VAL A 87 -0.09 -4.31 -3.58
C VAL A 87 0.55 -3.45 -4.69
N MET A 88 0.73 -4.04 -5.86
CA MET A 88 1.45 -3.43 -6.97
C MET A 88 0.60 -2.44 -7.79
N GLY A 89 1.23 -1.36 -8.23
CA GLY A 89 0.62 -0.31 -9.06
C GLY A 89 -0.30 0.64 -8.28
N PHE A 90 -0.60 1.80 -8.86
CA PHE A 90 -1.46 2.80 -8.22
C PHE A 90 -2.94 2.47 -8.48
N ARG A 91 -3.52 1.63 -7.62
CA ARG A 91 -4.90 1.11 -7.70
C ARG A 91 -5.45 0.76 -6.32
N LYS A 92 -6.73 0.38 -6.25
CA LYS A 92 -7.37 -0.12 -5.03
C LYS A 92 -6.51 -1.17 -4.31
N GLY A 93 -6.34 -1.01 -3.00
CA GLY A 93 -5.49 -1.82 -2.13
C GLY A 93 -4.03 -1.40 -2.08
N ASN A 94 -3.54 -0.56 -3.00
CA ASN A 94 -2.20 0.00 -2.90
C ASN A 94 -2.11 1.03 -1.77
N TRP A 95 -1.00 0.99 -1.04
CA TRP A 95 -0.74 1.90 0.08
C TRP A 95 -0.95 3.38 -0.28
N ALA A 96 -0.28 3.86 -1.32
CA ALA A 96 -0.36 5.27 -1.69
C ALA A 96 -1.76 5.61 -2.21
N TYR A 97 -2.37 4.72 -3.00
CA TYR A 97 -3.71 4.90 -3.52
C TYR A 97 -4.75 5.10 -2.40
N GLU A 98 -4.82 4.19 -1.43
CA GLU A 98 -5.85 4.24 -0.39
C GLU A 98 -5.64 5.45 0.55
N TRP A 99 -4.40 5.77 0.92
CA TRP A 99 -4.12 6.96 1.75
C TRP A 99 -4.35 8.29 1.02
N THR A 100 -4.09 8.36 -0.29
CA THR A 100 -4.43 9.55 -1.11
C THR A 100 -5.91 9.63 -1.45
N HIS A 101 -6.68 8.55 -1.28
CA HIS A 101 -8.11 8.59 -1.52
C HIS A 101 -8.89 9.19 -0.34
N GLU A 102 -8.45 8.94 0.90
CA GLU A 102 -9.10 9.44 2.11
C GLU A 102 -8.61 10.83 2.57
N GLY A 103 -7.47 11.31 2.06
CA GLY A 103 -6.91 12.64 2.35
C GLY A 103 -7.24 13.66 1.27
#